data_AF-A0A1T3P4M9-F1
#
_entry.id   AF-A0A1T3P4M9-F1
#
_cell.length_a   1.000
_cell.length_b   1.000
_cell.length_c   1.000
_cell.angle_alpha   90.00
_cell.angle_beta   90.00
_cell.angle_gamma   90.00
#
_symmetry.space_group_name_H-M   'P 1'
#
loop_
_entity.id
_entity.type
_entity.pdbx_description
1 polymer ?
#
loop_
_entity_poly.entity_id
_entity_poly.type
_entity_poly.pdbx_seq_one_letter_code
_entity_poly.pdbx_strand_id
1 'polypeptide(L)'
;MPDIALDFGRIDEVAGKLTKAKETITPMINTLLSDVNGLLDNGMVFKESSPAMREAYSKFNTSLTAAVDGILIFSEMFAKIRTQMHEMDVEMAKNLKKS
;
A
#
# COMPACT_ATOMS: atom_id res chain seq x y z
N MET A 1 -14.86 28.10 -17.36
CA MET A 1 -14.00 27.54 -16.30
C MET A 1 -13.81 26.07 -16.63
N PRO A 2 -12.62 25.47 -16.46
CA PRO A 2 -12.48 24.05 -16.74
C PRO A 2 -13.37 23.26 -15.78
N ASP A 3 -14.19 22.36 -16.31
CA ASP A 3 -15.05 21.44 -15.58
C ASP A 3 -14.20 20.44 -14.79
N ILE A 4 -13.64 20.86 -13.66
CA ILE A 4 -13.01 19.94 -12.72
C ILE A 4 -14.13 19.32 -11.87
N ALA A 5 -14.78 18.30 -12.42
CA ALA A 5 -15.71 17.45 -11.69
C ALA A 5 -14.92 16.33 -10.99
N LEU A 6 -14.45 16.60 -9.76
CA LEU A 6 -13.83 15.58 -8.93
C LEU A 6 -14.90 14.85 -8.12
N ASP A 7 -15.02 13.55 -8.38
CA ASP A 7 -15.79 12.65 -7.53
C ASP A 7 -14.92 12.24 -6.33
N PHE A 8 -14.98 13.06 -5.28
CA PHE A 8 -14.28 12.80 -4.02
C PHE A 8 -14.71 11.48 -3.36
N GLY A 9 -15.95 11.03 -3.59
CA GLY A 9 -16.43 9.73 -3.10
C GLY A 9 -15.74 8.56 -3.78
N ARG A 10 -15.57 8.64 -5.11
CA ARG A 10 -14.85 7.63 -5.89
C ARG A 10 -13.37 7.57 -5.53
N ILE A 11 -12.75 8.73 -5.29
CA ILE A 11 -11.35 8.83 -4.85
C ILE A 11 -11.16 8.13 -3.50
N ASP A 12 -12.04 8.41 -2.52
CA ASP A 12 -11.99 7.75 -1.21
C ASP A 12 -12.23 6.25 -1.30
N GLU A 13 -13.17 5.83 -2.15
CA GLU A 13 -13.50 4.41 -2.35
C GLU A 13 -12.26 3.65 -2.83
N VAL A 14 -11.56 4.17 -3.83
CA VAL A 14 -10.37 3.54 -4.41
C VAL A 14 -9.20 3.59 -3.42
N ALA A 15 -8.92 4.74 -2.80
CA ALA A 15 -7.87 4.86 -1.78
C ALA A 15 -8.10 3.89 -0.61
N GLY A 16 -9.34 3.80 -0.13
CA GLY A 16 -9.72 2.87 0.93
C GLY A 16 -9.53 1.40 0.54
N LYS A 17 -9.83 1.02 -0.72
CA LYS A 17 -9.55 -0.34 -1.22
C LYS A 17 -8.05 -0.65 -1.24
N LEU A 18 -7.23 0.29 -1.68
CA LEU A 18 -5.77 0.13 -1.74
C LEU A 18 -5.17 -0.01 -0.34
N THR A 19 -5.64 0.80 0.63
CA THR A 19 -5.22 0.72 2.02
C THR A 19 -5.59 -0.64 2.64
N LYS A 20 -6.84 -1.08 2.47
CA LYS A 20 -7.30 -2.39 2.96
C LYS A 20 -6.53 -3.56 2.34
N ALA A 21 -6.19 -3.46 1.05
CA ALA A 21 -5.40 -4.48 0.37
C ALA A 21 -4.02 -4.63 1.03
N LYS A 22 -3.32 -3.53 1.32
CA LYS A 22 -2.07 -3.56 2.07
C LYS A 22 -2.24 -4.20 3.46
N GLU A 23 -3.22 -3.73 4.23
CA GLU A 23 -3.49 -4.25 5.58
C GLU A 23 -3.79 -5.76 5.59
N THR A 24 -4.37 -6.27 4.52
CA THR A 24 -4.67 -7.70 4.36
C THR A 24 -3.45 -8.50 3.89
N ILE A 25 -2.72 -7.99 2.89
CA ILE A 25 -1.64 -8.74 2.23
C ILE A 25 -0.37 -8.76 3.07
N THR A 26 -0.02 -7.68 3.78
CA THR A 26 1.21 -7.61 4.59
C THR A 26 1.28 -8.71 5.66
N PRO A 27 0.22 -8.95 6.47
CA PRO A 27 0.21 -10.08 7.41
C PRO A 27 0.36 -11.42 6.71
N MET A 28 -0.33 -11.63 5.57
CA MET A 28 -0.26 -12.89 4.83
C MET A 28 1.17 -13.19 4.34
N ILE A 29 1.87 -12.18 3.80
CA ILE A 29 3.27 -12.30 3.37
C ILE A 29 4.15 -12.72 4.56
N ASN A 30 4.00 -12.06 5.71
CA ASN A 30 4.78 -12.37 6.90
C ASN A 30 4.47 -13.76 7.49
N THR A 31 3.21 -14.19 7.45
CA THR A 31 2.81 -15.55 7.84
C THR A 31 3.50 -16.59 6.96
N LEU A 32 3.50 -16.39 5.63
CA LEU A 32 4.16 -17.33 4.72
C LEU A 32 5.67 -17.42 4.95
N LEU A 33 6.33 -16.29 5.25
CA LEU A 33 7.75 -16.30 5.67
C LEU A 33 7.96 -17.13 6.94
N SER A 34 7.09 -16.96 7.94
CA SER A 34 7.14 -17.75 9.16
C SER A 34 6.98 -19.25 8.89
N ASP A 35 6.01 -19.62 8.04
CA ASP A 35 5.74 -21.01 7.68
C ASP A 35 6.91 -21.64 6.93
N VAL A 36 7.52 -20.91 5.99
CA VAL A 36 8.70 -21.38 5.24
C VAL A 36 9.90 -21.54 6.16
N ASN A 37 10.14 -20.60 7.07
CA ASN A 37 11.21 -20.73 8.06
C ASN A 37 10.96 -21.96 8.96
N GLY A 38 9.74 -22.12 9.46
CA GLY A 38 9.35 -23.27 10.28
C GLY A 38 9.51 -24.61 9.56
N LEU A 39 9.16 -24.66 8.27
CA LEU A 39 9.39 -25.83 7.42
C LEU A 39 10.89 -26.13 7.30
N LEU A 40 11.72 -25.11 7.07
CA LEU A 40 13.17 -25.29 6.94
C LEU A 40 13.87 -25.55 8.27
N ASP A 41 13.23 -25.27 9.41
CA ASP A 41 13.72 -25.56 10.77
C ASP A 41 13.38 -26.97 11.24
N ASN A 42 12.20 -27.51 10.87
CA ASN A 42 11.68 -28.74 11.48
C ASN A 42 11.18 -29.81 10.49
N GLY A 43 10.84 -29.46 9.25
CA GLY A 43 10.23 -30.38 8.28
C GLY A 43 11.10 -30.72 7.08
N MET A 44 12.00 -29.82 6.69
CA MET A 44 12.86 -29.93 5.51
C MET A 44 14.25 -29.36 5.81
N VAL A 45 14.93 -29.99 6.77
CA VAL A 45 16.23 -29.54 7.28
C VAL A 45 17.35 -30.19 6.48
N PHE A 46 17.86 -29.45 5.50
CA PHE A 46 19.07 -29.79 4.75
C PHE A 46 20.22 -28.91 5.23
N LYS A 47 21.32 -29.53 5.65
CA LYS A 47 22.48 -28.84 6.24
C LYS A 47 23.06 -27.73 5.35
N GLU A 48 23.15 -27.99 4.05
CA GLU A 48 23.76 -27.07 3.09
C GLU A 48 22.70 -26.20 2.37
N SER A 49 21.54 -26.77 2.07
CA SER A 49 20.54 -26.12 1.22
C SER A 49 19.51 -25.28 1.98
N SER A 50 19.18 -25.62 3.22
CA SER A 50 18.19 -24.84 4.01
C SER A 50 18.61 -23.39 4.24
N PRO A 51 19.88 -23.06 4.54
CA PRO A 51 20.32 -21.66 4.64
C PRO A 51 20.10 -20.86 3.35
N ALA A 52 20.49 -21.44 2.20
CA ALA A 52 20.31 -20.81 0.88
C ALA A 52 18.83 -20.61 0.53
N MET A 53 17.97 -21.58 0.88
CA MET A 53 16.52 -21.48 0.68
C MET A 53 15.90 -20.38 1.57
N ARG A 54 16.32 -20.26 2.83
CA ARG A 54 15.88 -19.17 3.72
C ARG A 54 16.26 -17.81 3.17
N GLU A 55 17.49 -17.67 2.70
CA GLU A 55 17.97 -16.42 2.12
C GLU A 55 17.17 -16.05 0.85
N ALA A 56 16.96 -17.02 -0.05
CA ALA A 56 16.17 -16.81 -1.26
C ALA A 56 14.73 -16.38 -0.94
N TYR A 57 14.09 -17.03 0.03
CA TYR A 57 12.73 -16.69 0.42
C TYR A 57 12.65 -15.34 1.15
N SER A 58 13.63 -15.01 1.99
CA SER A 58 13.73 -13.70 2.64
C SER A 58 13.84 -12.55 1.62
N LYS A 59 14.65 -12.74 0.56
CA LYS A 59 14.73 -11.78 -0.55
C LYS A 59 13.40 -11.65 -1.27
N PHE A 60 12.73 -12.76 -1.57
CA PHE A 60 11.41 -12.76 -2.19
C PHE A 60 10.36 -12.03 -1.33
N ASN A 61 10.30 -12.33 -0.03
CA ASN A 61 9.45 -11.66 0.94
C ASN A 61 9.69 -10.14 0.96
N THR A 62 10.96 -9.72 0.94
CA THR A 62 11.35 -8.31 0.89
C THR A 62 10.83 -7.64 -0.38
N SER A 63 10.98 -8.27 -1.55
CA SER A 63 10.46 -7.74 -2.81
C SER A 63 8.93 -7.63 -2.82
N LEU A 64 8.22 -8.62 -2.25
CA LEU A 64 6.76 -8.58 -2.15
C LEU A 64 6.29 -7.47 -1.21
N THR A 65 6.90 -7.33 -0.03
CA THR A 65 6.58 -6.26 0.91
C THR A 65 6.77 -4.90 0.26
N ALA A 66 7.88 -4.68 -0.46
CA ALA A 66 8.13 -3.44 -1.18
C ALA A 66 7.06 -3.15 -2.26
N ALA A 67 6.61 -4.19 -2.98
CA ALA A 67 5.54 -4.04 -3.97
C ALA A 67 4.20 -3.65 -3.32
N VAL A 68 3.86 -4.26 -2.17
CA VAL A 68 2.65 -3.94 -1.41
C VAL A 68 2.74 -2.54 -0.80
N ASP A 69 3.92 -2.10 -0.35
CA ASP A 69 4.13 -0.72 0.09
C ASP A 69 3.93 0.28 -1.06
N GLY A 70 4.30 -0.09 -2.29
CA GLY A 70 3.99 0.68 -3.50
C GLY A 70 2.49 0.95 -3.69
N ILE A 71 1.62 0.02 -3.28
CA ILE A 71 0.15 0.20 -3.32
C ILE A 71 -0.29 1.34 -2.41
N LEU A 72 0.35 1.50 -1.23
CA LEU A 72 0.03 2.58 -0.29
C LEU A 72 0.37 3.96 -0.87
N ILE A 73 1.47 4.07 -1.63
CA ILE A 73 1.88 5.32 -2.26
C ILE A 73 0.77 5.87 -3.15
N PHE A 74 0.10 5.02 -3.93
CA PHE A 74 -1.04 5.43 -4.76
C PHE A 74 -2.24 5.87 -3.91
N SER A 75 -2.53 5.15 -2.84
CA SER A 75 -3.59 5.54 -1.89
C SER A 75 -3.35 6.93 -1.29
N GLU A 76 -2.12 7.18 -0.82
CA GLU A 76 -1.72 8.46 -0.25
C GLU A 76 -1.75 9.59 -1.28
N MET A 77 -1.33 9.30 -2.52
CA MET A 77 -1.38 10.27 -3.62
C MET A 77 -2.82 10.70 -3.90
N PHE A 78 -3.76 9.75 -3.97
CA PHE A 78 -5.18 10.05 -4.18
C PHE A 78 -5.78 10.87 -3.02
N ALA A 79 -5.44 10.54 -1.78
CA ALA A 79 -5.85 11.33 -0.61
C ALA A 79 -5.30 12.76 -0.65
N LYS A 80 -4.02 12.94 -1.05
CA LYS A 80 -3.41 14.28 -1.20
C LYS A 80 -4.08 15.12 -2.27
N ILE A 81 -4.38 14.53 -3.43
CA ILE A 81 -5.09 15.22 -4.53
C ILE A 81 -6.44 15.72 -4.05
N ARG A 82 -7.20 14.89 -3.31
CA ARG A 82 -8.47 15.30 -2.70
C ARG A 82 -8.29 16.53 -1.81
N THR A 83 -7.35 16.48 -0.87
CA THR A 83 -7.12 17.57 0.09
C THR A 83 -6.78 18.88 -0.62
N GLN A 84 -5.83 18.85 -1.55
CA GLN A 84 -5.39 20.05 -2.28
C GLN A 84 -6.54 20.67 -3.08
N MET A 85 -7.36 19.84 -3.72
CA MET A 85 -8.48 20.31 -4.52
C MET A 85 -9.61 20.89 -3.66
N HIS A 86 -9.86 20.31 -2.48
CA HIS A 86 -10.79 20.87 -1.51
C HIS A 86 -10.32 22.22 -0.95
N GLU A 87 -9.03 22.32 -0.60
CA GLU A 87 -8.43 23.57 -0.11
C GLU A 87 -8.52 24.69 -1.15
N MET A 88 -8.21 24.38 -2.42
CA MET A 88 -8.32 25.33 -3.53
C MET A 88 -9.75 25.86 -3.71
N ASP A 89 -10.76 24.98 -3.63
CA ASP A 89 -12.18 25.37 -3.73
C ASP A 89 -12.61 26.30 -2.58
N VAL A 90 -12.20 25.97 -1.35
CA VAL A 90 -12.46 26.79 -0.16
C VAL A 90 -11.81 28.17 -0.27
N GLU A 91 -10.57 28.26 -0.76
CA GLU A 91 -9.89 29.54 -0.99
C GLU A 91 -10.58 30.39 -2.06
N MET A 92 -11.00 29.78 -3.16
CA MET A 92 -11.73 30.47 -4.22
C MET A 92 -13.05 31.05 -3.70
N ALA A 93 -13.82 30.26 -2.92
CA ALA A 93 -15.05 30.72 -2.30
C ALA A 93 -14.82 31.86 -1.29
N LYS A 94 -13.73 31.82 -0.52
CA LYS A 94 -13.36 32.91 0.40
C LYS A 94 -13.04 34.20 -0.33
N ASN A 95 -12.30 34.13 -1.44
CA ASN A 95 -11.92 35.30 -2.23
C ASN A 95 -13.14 35.96 -2.88
N LEU A 96 -14.10 35.16 -3.37
CA LEU A 96 -15.36 35.68 -3.93
C LEU A 96 -16.24 36.36 -2.87
N LYS A 97 -16.27 35.88 -1.62
CA LYS A 97 -17.03 36.51 -0.52
C LYS A 97 -16.40 37.80 0.04
N LYS A 98 -15.13 38.06 -0.27
CA LYS A 98 -14.39 39.27 0.16
C LYS A 98 -14.47 40.40 -0.86
N SER A 99 -14.97 40.13 -2.07
CA SER A 99 -15.23 41.12 -3.12
C SER A 99 -16.69 41.59 -3.04
#